data_AF-A0A8H8BVE2-F1
#
_entry.id   AF-A0A8H8BVE2-F1
#
_cell.length_a   1.000
_cell.length_b   1.000
_cell.length_c   1.000
_cell.angle_alpha   90.00
_cell.angle_beta   90.00
_cell.angle_gamma   90.00
#
_symmetry.space_group_name_H-M   'P 1'
#
loop_
_entity.id
_entity.type
_entity.pdbx_description
1 polymer ?
#
loop_
_entity_poly.entity_id
_entity_poly.type
_entity_poly.pdbx_seq_one_letter_code
_entity_poly.pdbx_strand_id
1 'polypeptide(L)'
;MRSGEYKTAQHSHFVASITQETRAIQDGRRKLLSVYIRPVPGSWIGINNQTTIQFLRTSSRSHFDSMSTKTFTVGLANRSHTKAIITPTDSSIPKYELDLSWFTKELFTKSTKQSIVMRSASTTSSSTSDDSAGPSTPILGSCVLPFVSLSQPIQLCFGDPDSKSAVWESIFCRETLKSNGFELNIDLGGTFGRRTFDWKRTHAIEGMGALKRELDYLHLKMVERETGRVLARFKHHCWYGQKRGELEIEEYEGGEGWEVVVVLSGMAVLEYLRKLSGYSF
;
A
#
# COMPACT_ATOMS: atom_id res chain seq x y z
N MET A 1 -28.12 -39.24 39.43
CA MET A 1 -27.26 -38.03 39.37
C MET A 1 -27.06 -37.66 37.91
N ARG A 2 -26.99 -36.35 37.64
CA ARG A 2 -27.14 -35.65 36.35
C ARG A 2 -25.89 -35.71 35.44
N SER A 3 -26.15 -35.32 34.17
CA SER A 3 -25.31 -34.49 33.26
C SER A 3 -24.46 -35.26 32.23
N GLY A 4 -24.49 -34.97 30.93
CA GLY A 4 -25.22 -33.98 30.14
C GLY A 4 -24.75 -34.01 28.67
N GLU A 5 -25.69 -34.02 27.71
CA GLU A 5 -25.42 -33.86 26.27
C GLU A 5 -26.07 -32.56 25.78
N TYR A 6 -25.32 -31.77 25.02
CA TYR A 6 -25.77 -30.55 24.36
C TYR A 6 -26.55 -30.91 23.09
N LYS A 7 -27.82 -30.48 23.00
CA LYS A 7 -28.66 -30.63 21.81
C LYS A 7 -28.29 -29.60 20.75
N THR A 8 -27.92 -30.08 19.57
CA THR A 8 -27.91 -29.33 18.31
C THR A 8 -29.33 -29.29 17.76
N ALA A 9 -29.92 -28.10 17.61
CA ALA A 9 -31.18 -27.93 16.88
C ALA A 9 -30.88 -27.47 15.44
N GLN A 10 -30.89 -28.42 14.50
CA GLN A 10 -31.04 -28.12 13.08
C GLN A 10 -32.50 -27.79 12.80
N HIS A 11 -32.80 -26.64 12.22
CA HIS A 11 -33.99 -26.46 11.35
C HIS A 11 -33.81 -25.25 10.43
N SER A 12 -33.55 -25.51 9.14
CA SER A 12 -34.10 -24.75 8.01
C SER A 12 -33.69 -25.40 6.68
N HIS A 13 -34.67 -26.04 6.03
CA HIS A 13 -34.55 -26.67 4.71
C HIS A 13 -34.80 -25.64 3.60
N PHE A 14 -33.77 -24.92 3.18
CA PHE A 14 -33.78 -24.14 1.94
C PHE A 14 -32.38 -24.17 1.32
N VAL A 15 -32.30 -24.38 0.01
CA VAL A 15 -31.07 -24.14 -0.76
C VAL A 15 -31.29 -22.87 -1.57
N ALA A 16 -30.66 -21.78 -1.15
CA ALA A 16 -30.64 -20.53 -1.91
C ALA A 16 -29.37 -20.48 -2.77
N SER A 17 -29.54 -20.41 -4.10
CA SER A 17 -28.44 -20.10 -5.01
C SER A 17 -28.44 -18.61 -5.29
N ILE A 18 -27.39 -17.90 -4.89
CA ILE A 18 -27.21 -16.48 -5.19
C ILE A 18 -26.37 -16.39 -6.46
N THR A 19 -26.93 -15.80 -7.52
CA THR A 19 -26.20 -15.53 -8.75
C THR A 19 -26.08 -14.01 -8.90
N GLN A 20 -24.85 -13.50 -8.91
CA GLN A 20 -24.60 -12.07 -9.08
C GLN A 20 -24.43 -11.75 -10.56
N GLU A 21 -25.45 -11.19 -11.20
CA GLU A 21 -25.32 -10.58 -12.54
C GLU A 21 -25.02 -9.08 -12.41
N THR A 22 -23.98 -8.62 -13.10
CA THR A 22 -23.70 -7.19 -13.21
C THR A 22 -24.19 -6.68 -14.56
N ARG A 23 -25.30 -5.96 -14.59
CA ARG A 23 -25.73 -5.22 -15.79
C ARG A 23 -25.47 -3.73 -15.61
N ALA A 24 -24.81 -3.12 -16.59
CA ALA A 24 -24.67 -1.67 -16.64
C ALA A 24 -25.97 -1.09 -17.20
N ILE A 25 -26.80 -0.49 -16.34
CA ILE A 25 -27.86 0.40 -16.80
C ILE A 25 -27.19 1.75 -17.10
N GLN A 26 -27.38 2.26 -18.32
CA GLN A 26 -26.99 3.61 -18.74
C GLN A 26 -27.84 4.66 -18.00
N ASP A 27 -27.66 4.76 -16.69
CA ASP A 27 -27.80 5.99 -15.90
C ASP A 27 -27.41 5.62 -14.45
N GLY A 28 -26.29 6.15 -13.95
CA GLY A 28 -25.88 6.03 -12.54
C GLY A 28 -25.93 4.63 -11.90
N ARG A 29 -24.85 3.83 -12.09
CA ARG A 29 -24.60 2.49 -11.51
C ARG A 29 -25.43 2.12 -10.25
N ARG A 30 -26.54 1.40 -10.44
CA ARG A 30 -27.15 0.55 -9.39
C ARG A 30 -26.77 -0.91 -9.66
N LYS A 31 -26.26 -1.62 -8.64
CA LYS A 31 -26.06 -3.08 -8.70
C LYS A 31 -27.38 -3.76 -8.35
N LEU A 32 -27.97 -4.49 -9.29
CA LEU A 32 -29.12 -5.36 -9.05
C LEU A 32 -28.62 -6.72 -8.58
N LEU A 33 -29.15 -7.20 -7.45
CA LEU A 33 -28.94 -8.57 -6.99
C LEU A 33 -30.22 -9.36 -7.28
N SER A 34 -30.14 -10.32 -8.19
CA SER A 34 -31.24 -11.24 -8.46
C SER A 34 -31.04 -12.50 -7.62
N VAL A 35 -31.95 -12.76 -6.69
CA VAL A 35 -31.92 -13.99 -5.86
C VAL A 35 -32.96 -14.95 -6.41
N TYR A 36 -32.53 -16.16 -6.76
CA TYR A 36 -33.42 -17.22 -7.24
C TYR A 36 -33.55 -18.30 -6.17
N ILE A 37 -34.76 -18.49 -5.67
CA ILE A 37 -35.07 -19.51 -4.65
C ILE A 37 -35.80 -20.64 -5.35
N ARG A 38 -35.26 -21.86 -5.31
CA ARG A 38 -35.95 -23.06 -5.80
C ARG A 38 -36.43 -23.92 -4.64
N PRO A 39 -37.66 -24.46 -4.70
CA PRO A 39 -38.10 -25.46 -3.74
C PRO A 39 -37.30 -26.75 -3.94
N VAL A 40 -36.97 -27.42 -2.82
CA VAL A 40 -36.32 -28.74 -2.85
C VAL A 40 -37.37 -29.78 -3.25
N PRO A 41 -37.08 -30.69 -4.20
CA PRO A 41 -38.01 -31.76 -4.58
C PRO A 41 -38.38 -32.61 -3.36
N GLY A 42 -39.68 -32.82 -3.12
CA GLY A 42 -40.21 -33.60 -1.99
C GLY A 42 -40.77 -32.79 -0.82
N SER A 43 -40.62 -31.45 -0.83
CA SER A 43 -41.21 -30.56 0.18
C SER A 43 -42.47 -29.88 -0.35
N TRP A 44 -43.64 -30.47 -0.07
CA TRP A 44 -44.94 -29.87 -0.40
C TRP A 44 -45.33 -28.83 0.67
N ILE A 45 -44.66 -27.69 0.66
CA ILE A 45 -45.16 -26.51 1.38
C ILE A 45 -45.73 -25.58 0.31
N GLY A 46 -47.05 -25.48 0.28
CA GLY A 46 -47.77 -24.53 -0.57
C GLY A 46 -47.33 -23.11 -0.23
N ILE A 47 -46.66 -22.44 -1.16
CA ILE A 47 -46.28 -21.04 -1.01
C ILE A 47 -47.56 -20.23 -1.20
N ASN A 48 -48.18 -19.77 -0.11
CA ASN A 48 -49.23 -18.78 -0.20
C ASN A 48 -48.60 -17.40 -0.47
N ASN A 49 -49.30 -16.54 -1.21
CA ASN A 49 -48.85 -15.18 -1.58
C ASN A 49 -48.68 -14.22 -0.39
N GLN A 50 -48.62 -14.73 0.84
CA GLN A 50 -48.47 -13.98 2.09
C GLN A 50 -47.12 -14.24 2.77
N THR A 51 -46.24 -15.08 2.19
CA THR A 51 -44.89 -15.28 2.72
C THR A 51 -44.04 -14.04 2.43
N THR A 52 -44.08 -13.08 3.35
CA THR A 52 -43.18 -11.92 3.34
C THR A 52 -41.80 -12.39 3.77
N ILE A 53 -40.85 -12.49 2.83
CA ILE A 53 -39.44 -12.66 3.17
C ILE A 53 -38.97 -11.34 3.76
N GLN A 54 -38.94 -11.24 5.08
CA GLN A 54 -38.25 -10.15 5.75
C GLN A 54 -36.75 -10.37 5.58
N PHE A 55 -36.16 -9.64 4.64
CA PHE A 55 -34.74 -9.34 4.73
C PHE A 55 -34.56 -8.49 5.99
N LEU A 56 -34.16 -9.11 7.10
CA LEU A 56 -33.45 -8.39 8.13
C LEU A 56 -32.28 -7.76 7.42
N ARG A 57 -32.40 -6.45 7.14
CA ARG A 57 -31.23 -5.62 6.95
C ARG A 57 -30.52 -5.74 8.29
N THR A 58 -29.61 -6.70 8.39
CA THR A 58 -28.50 -6.54 9.31
C THR A 58 -27.94 -5.21 8.87
N SER A 59 -28.17 -4.18 9.68
CA SER A 59 -27.43 -2.94 9.57
C SER A 59 -25.99 -3.21 10.00
N SER A 60 -25.37 -4.29 9.49
CA SER A 60 -24.08 -4.16 8.85
C SER A 60 -24.27 -3.25 7.64
N ARG A 61 -24.57 -1.96 7.92
CA ARG A 61 -24.01 -0.85 7.16
C ARG A 61 -22.55 -1.26 7.04
N SER A 62 -22.22 -1.77 5.85
CA SER A 62 -20.92 -2.28 5.47
C SER A 62 -19.91 -2.13 6.58
N HIS A 63 -19.52 -3.22 7.22
CA HIS A 63 -18.22 -3.25 7.89
C HIS A 63 -17.12 -3.23 6.81
N PHE A 64 -17.22 -2.31 5.83
CA PHE A 64 -16.18 -1.32 5.68
C PHE A 64 -16.17 -0.57 7.02
N ASP A 65 -15.56 -1.20 8.02
CA ASP A 65 -14.76 -0.39 8.91
C ASP A 65 -13.97 0.50 7.97
N SER A 66 -14.12 1.81 8.14
CA SER A 66 -13.20 2.76 7.57
C SER A 66 -11.85 2.37 8.17
N MET A 67 -11.20 1.36 7.59
CA MET A 67 -9.88 0.92 7.99
C MET A 67 -9.04 2.17 7.99
N SER A 68 -8.49 2.47 9.17
CA SER A 68 -7.94 3.78 9.44
C SER A 68 -6.87 4.06 8.40
N THR A 69 -7.09 5.09 7.58
CA THR A 69 -6.11 5.47 6.57
C THR A 69 -5.20 6.51 7.19
N LYS A 70 -3.91 6.19 7.25
CA LYS A 70 -2.89 7.14 7.65
C LYS A 70 -2.40 7.88 6.41
N THR A 71 -2.38 9.19 6.47
CA THR A 71 -1.88 10.03 5.39
C THR A 71 -0.62 10.73 5.83
N PHE A 72 0.39 10.69 4.97
CA PHE A 72 1.67 11.36 5.16
C PHE A 72 1.92 12.33 4.02
N THR A 73 2.39 13.53 4.34
CA THR A 73 2.97 14.44 3.36
C THR A 73 4.44 14.10 3.18
N VAL A 74 4.85 13.90 1.93
CA VAL A 74 6.24 13.72 1.53
C VAL A 74 6.76 15.03 0.97
N GLY A 75 7.83 15.57 1.57
CA GLY A 75 8.47 16.81 1.14
C GLY A 75 9.99 16.69 1.08
N LEU A 76 10.63 17.52 0.27
CA LEU A 76 12.07 17.69 0.30
C LEU A 76 12.47 18.63 1.44
N ALA A 77 13.63 18.36 2.03
CA ALA A 77 14.20 19.15 3.11
C ALA A 77 15.31 20.09 2.63
N ASN A 78 15.81 19.90 1.41
CA ASN A 78 16.89 20.69 0.86
C ASN A 78 16.77 20.92 -0.66
N ARG A 79 17.42 21.98 -1.15
CA ARG A 79 17.45 22.33 -2.58
C ARG A 79 18.23 21.35 -3.44
N SER A 80 19.16 20.60 -2.85
CA SER A 80 19.90 19.54 -3.56
C SER A 80 19.07 18.27 -3.79
N HIS A 81 17.87 18.19 -3.21
CA HIS A 81 16.99 17.03 -3.33
C HIS A 81 17.65 15.73 -2.83
N THR A 82 18.57 15.85 -1.88
CA THR A 82 19.27 14.73 -1.23
C THR A 82 18.71 14.40 0.14
N LYS A 83 17.69 15.13 0.59
CA LYS A 83 16.99 14.84 1.84
C LYS A 83 15.49 15.02 1.67
N ALA A 84 14.72 14.05 2.12
CA ALA A 84 13.26 14.12 2.18
C ALA A 84 12.77 13.87 3.62
N ILE A 85 11.63 14.46 3.92
CA ILE A 85 10.94 14.37 5.20
C ILE A 85 9.53 13.85 4.93
N ILE A 86 9.10 12.92 5.76
CA ILE A 86 7.74 12.37 5.74
C ILE A 86 7.06 12.73 7.06
N THR A 87 5.99 13.49 6.96
CA THR A 87 5.25 14.05 8.09
C THR A 87 3.81 13.55 8.03
N PRO A 88 3.27 12.95 9.11
CA PRO A 88 1.85 12.63 9.20
C PRO A 88 1.00 13.89 8.98
N THR A 89 -0.09 13.82 8.21
CA THR A 89 -0.90 15.01 7.89
C THR A 89 -1.59 15.62 9.11
N ASP A 90 -1.80 14.83 10.16
CA ASP A 90 -2.35 15.22 11.46
C ASP A 90 -1.28 15.77 12.43
N SER A 91 -0.01 15.83 12.02
CA SER A 91 1.11 16.27 12.85
C SER A 91 1.96 17.32 12.12
N SER A 92 2.57 18.24 12.87
CA SER A 92 3.64 19.11 12.36
C SER A 92 5.03 18.50 12.53
N ILE A 93 5.13 17.38 13.26
CA ILE A 93 6.38 16.73 13.61
C ILE A 93 6.68 15.64 12.57
N PRO A 94 7.83 15.70 11.88
CA PRO A 94 8.30 14.63 11.01
C PRO A 94 8.29 13.27 11.70
N LYS A 95 7.93 12.22 10.97
CA LYS A 95 8.03 10.83 11.46
C LYS A 95 9.25 10.13 10.89
N TYR A 96 9.53 10.36 9.60
CA TYR A 96 10.67 9.76 8.92
C TYR A 96 11.52 10.80 8.21
N GLU A 97 12.83 10.56 8.23
CA GLU A 97 13.81 11.28 7.43
C GLU A 97 14.45 10.32 6.45
N LEU A 98 14.63 10.76 5.21
CA LEU A 98 15.23 9.98 4.14
C LEU A 98 16.41 10.74 3.57
N ASP A 99 17.59 10.16 3.72
CA ASP A 99 18.78 10.60 3.02
C ASP A 99 18.80 9.94 1.64
N LEU A 100 18.84 10.75 0.59
CA LEU A 100 18.79 10.32 -0.81
C LEU A 100 20.16 10.57 -1.46
N SER A 101 20.65 9.56 -2.17
CA SER A 101 21.85 9.66 -3.00
C SER A 101 21.70 10.73 -4.09
N TRP A 102 22.80 11.41 -4.40
CA TRP A 102 22.81 12.44 -5.43
C TRP A 102 22.42 11.87 -6.80
N PHE A 103 21.61 12.63 -7.54
CA PHE A 103 20.96 12.23 -8.78
C PHE A 103 21.94 11.78 -9.90
N THR A 104 23.07 12.48 -10.11
CA THR A 104 23.85 12.36 -11.35
C THR A 104 25.03 11.38 -11.35
N LYS A 105 25.39 10.74 -10.22
CA LYS A 105 26.67 9.99 -10.14
C LYS A 105 26.55 8.47 -10.29
N GLU A 106 25.33 7.91 -10.39
CA GLU A 106 25.13 6.48 -10.13
C GLU A 106 24.40 5.71 -11.25
N LEU A 107 24.01 6.36 -12.35
CA LEU A 107 23.47 5.63 -13.50
C LEU A 107 24.60 4.86 -14.19
N PHE A 108 24.40 3.56 -14.41
CA PHE A 108 25.34 2.65 -15.09
C PHE A 108 26.69 2.44 -14.38
N THR A 109 26.80 2.79 -13.09
CA THR A 109 27.95 2.45 -12.25
C THR A 109 27.58 1.37 -11.23
N LYS A 110 28.49 0.42 -11.00
CA LYS A 110 28.35 -0.55 -9.91
C LYS A 110 28.53 0.18 -8.58
N SER A 111 27.44 0.65 -8.00
CA SER A 111 27.42 1.22 -6.65
C SER A 111 26.73 0.24 -5.70
N THR A 112 27.40 -0.11 -4.62
CA THR A 112 26.80 -0.78 -3.45
C THR A 112 26.39 0.23 -2.38
N LYS A 113 26.51 1.54 -2.68
CA LYS A 113 26.14 2.59 -1.74
C LYS A 113 24.63 2.63 -1.60
N GLN A 114 24.19 2.94 -0.39
CA GLN A 114 22.78 3.14 -0.09
C GLN A 114 22.26 4.33 -0.90
N SER A 115 21.29 4.07 -1.76
CA SER A 115 20.60 5.09 -2.55
C SER A 115 19.56 5.84 -1.71
N ILE A 116 18.98 5.17 -0.71
CA ILE A 116 18.12 5.75 0.32
C ILE A 116 18.55 5.20 1.67
N VAL A 117 18.64 6.05 2.69
CA VAL A 117 18.73 5.65 4.10
C VAL A 117 17.56 6.28 4.83
N MET A 118 16.70 5.47 5.46
CA MET A 118 15.52 5.92 6.18
C MET A 118 15.72 5.81 7.68
N ARG A 119 15.48 6.92 8.38
CA ARG A 119 15.61 7.03 9.84
C ARG A 119 14.30 7.47 10.46
N SER A 120 14.12 7.12 11.73
CA SER A 120 13.11 7.80 12.55
C SER A 120 13.53 9.26 12.73
N ALA A 121 12.59 10.19 12.57
CA ALA A 121 12.87 11.60 12.83
C ALA A 121 13.01 11.85 14.33
N SER A 122 14.10 12.47 14.76
CA SER A 122 14.28 12.88 16.16
C SER A 122 13.34 14.05 16.48
N THR A 123 12.53 13.91 17.52
CA THR A 123 11.80 15.05 18.09
C THR A 123 12.76 15.89 18.95
N THR A 124 13.70 16.63 18.36
CA THR A 124 14.35 17.76 19.04
C THR A 124 14.89 18.78 18.04
N SER A 125 14.50 20.02 18.28
CA SER A 125 14.88 21.32 17.71
C SER A 125 16.35 21.48 17.32
N SER A 126 16.54 22.18 16.19
CA SER A 126 17.67 23.06 15.86
C SER A 126 18.91 23.00 16.76
N SER A 127 20.01 22.49 16.22
CA SER A 127 21.34 22.95 16.62
C SER A 127 22.25 22.96 15.39
N THR A 128 22.61 24.17 15.00
CA THR A 128 23.79 24.49 14.20
C THR A 128 25.06 23.94 14.87
N SER A 129 26.01 23.56 14.00
CA SER A 129 27.47 23.44 14.15
C SER A 129 28.06 22.35 15.06
N ASP A 130 28.96 21.61 14.40
CA ASP A 130 30.24 21.06 14.85
C ASP A 130 30.33 19.62 15.38
N ASP A 131 31.28 18.92 14.73
CA ASP A 131 31.82 17.58 14.97
C ASP A 131 31.70 17.10 16.42
N SER A 132 30.72 16.24 16.65
CA SER A 132 30.80 15.13 17.62
C SER A 132 29.63 14.19 17.39
N ALA A 133 29.91 12.90 17.27
CA ALA A 133 28.94 11.84 17.00
C ALA A 133 27.86 11.79 18.10
N GLY A 134 26.77 12.54 17.89
CA GLY A 134 25.53 12.39 18.65
C GLY A 134 24.91 11.02 18.39
N PRO A 135 23.99 10.54 19.26
CA PRO A 135 23.30 9.27 19.04
C PRO A 135 22.56 9.35 17.71
N SER A 136 23.08 8.65 16.70
CA SER A 136 22.47 8.60 15.39
C SER A 136 21.06 8.04 15.53
N THR A 137 20.06 8.74 14.98
CA THR A 137 18.69 8.23 15.00
C THR A 137 18.63 6.86 14.33
N PRO A 138 17.83 5.92 14.86
CA PRO A 138 17.87 4.54 14.42
C PRO A 138 17.54 4.43 12.93
N ILE A 139 18.36 3.67 12.20
CA ILE A 139 18.10 3.32 10.80
C ILE A 139 16.99 2.29 10.79
N LEU A 140 15.86 2.65 10.18
CA LEU A 140 14.71 1.78 10.03
C LEU A 140 14.80 0.92 8.78
N GLY A 141 15.54 1.40 7.78
CA GLY A 141 15.82 0.65 6.58
C GLY A 141 16.63 1.46 5.58
N SER A 142 17.09 0.79 4.54
CA SER A 142 17.83 1.39 3.45
C SER A 142 17.46 0.74 2.13
N CYS A 143 17.86 1.37 1.03
CA CYS A 143 17.63 0.85 -0.30
C CYS A 143 18.90 1.04 -1.14
N VAL A 144 19.26 0.02 -1.90
CA VAL A 144 20.28 0.09 -2.94
C VAL A 144 19.60 -0.05 -4.29
N LEU A 145 19.84 0.93 -5.17
CA LEU A 145 19.34 0.93 -6.55
C LEU A 145 20.50 0.58 -7.50
N PRO A 146 20.64 -0.70 -7.88
CA PRO A 146 21.74 -1.11 -8.74
C PRO A 146 21.41 -0.75 -10.21
N PHE A 147 21.84 0.43 -10.66
CA PHE A 147 21.61 0.90 -12.04
C PHE A 147 22.60 0.31 -13.07
N VAL A 148 23.10 -0.90 -12.85
CA VAL A 148 23.95 -1.58 -13.86
C VAL A 148 23.10 -2.05 -15.04
N SER A 149 21.86 -2.46 -14.79
CA SER A 149 20.86 -2.86 -15.79
C SER A 149 19.45 -2.63 -15.23
N LEU A 150 18.48 -2.32 -16.09
CA LEU A 150 17.06 -2.20 -15.73
C LEU A 150 16.42 -3.52 -15.25
N SER A 151 17.11 -4.64 -15.50
CA SER A 151 16.69 -5.97 -15.04
C SER A 151 17.12 -6.28 -13.60
N GLN A 152 18.01 -5.48 -13.00
CA GLN A 152 18.45 -5.74 -11.63
C GLN A 152 17.37 -5.30 -10.63
N PRO A 153 17.06 -6.14 -9.63
CA PRO A 153 16.09 -5.78 -8.61
C PRO A 153 16.61 -4.67 -7.70
N ILE A 154 15.70 -3.81 -7.28
CA ILE A 154 15.93 -2.85 -6.20
C ILE A 154 16.09 -3.66 -4.90
N GLN A 155 17.18 -3.44 -4.17
CA GLN A 155 17.42 -4.12 -2.89
C GLN A 155 16.91 -3.25 -1.75
N LEU A 156 16.07 -3.81 -0.89
CA LEU A 156 15.60 -3.19 0.34
C LEU A 156 16.26 -3.87 1.54
N CYS A 157 16.69 -3.07 2.50
CA CYS A 157 17.11 -3.53 3.81
C CYS A 157 16.12 -2.98 4.85
N PHE A 158 15.59 -3.86 5.69
CA PHE A 158 14.82 -3.49 6.88
C PHE A 158 15.71 -3.62 8.11
N GLY A 159 15.80 -2.52 8.88
CA GLY A 159 16.80 -2.32 9.93
C GLY A 159 18.10 -1.67 9.42
N ASP A 160 19.08 -1.61 10.32
CA ASP A 160 20.41 -1.07 10.02
C ASP A 160 21.18 -2.03 9.09
N PRO A 161 21.62 -1.59 7.89
CA PRO A 161 22.34 -2.44 6.94
C PRO A 161 23.66 -3.00 7.47
N ASP A 162 24.27 -2.37 8.48
CA ASP A 162 25.50 -2.83 9.11
C ASP A 162 25.24 -3.83 10.27
N SER A 163 23.96 -4.02 10.65
CA SER A 163 23.56 -4.97 11.70
C SER A 163 23.41 -6.40 11.17
N LYS A 164 23.71 -7.38 12.03
CA LYS A 164 23.44 -8.80 11.75
C LYS A 164 21.96 -9.15 11.67
N SER A 165 21.09 -8.29 12.20
CA SER A 165 19.64 -8.46 12.17
C SER A 165 18.98 -7.83 10.92
N ALA A 166 19.79 -7.29 9.99
CA ALA A 166 19.30 -6.71 8.76
C ALA A 166 18.55 -7.76 7.92
N VAL A 167 17.33 -7.45 7.52
CA VAL A 167 16.54 -8.29 6.61
C VAL A 167 16.57 -7.67 5.23
N TRP A 168 17.10 -8.42 4.26
CA TRP A 168 17.21 -7.99 2.87
C TRP A 168 16.11 -8.60 2.01
N GLU A 169 15.41 -7.75 1.27
CA GLU A 169 14.34 -8.12 0.34
C GLU A 169 14.55 -7.44 -1.02
N SER A 170 13.84 -7.89 -2.04
CA SER A 170 14.01 -7.41 -3.41
C SER A 170 12.69 -6.94 -4.03
N ILE A 171 12.73 -5.82 -4.74
CA ILE A 171 11.68 -5.39 -5.66
C ILE A 171 12.13 -5.66 -7.10
N PHE A 172 11.35 -6.46 -7.82
CA PHE A 172 11.60 -6.76 -9.23
C PHE A 172 10.78 -5.86 -10.13
N CYS A 173 11.44 -5.17 -11.06
CA CYS A 173 10.76 -4.47 -12.15
C CYS A 173 10.22 -5.51 -13.14
N ARG A 174 8.91 -5.71 -13.17
CA ARG A 174 8.24 -6.58 -14.14
C ARG A 174 7.68 -5.76 -15.28
N GLU A 175 8.16 -6.06 -16.47
CA GLU A 175 7.49 -5.70 -17.72
C GLU A 175 6.38 -6.73 -17.96
N THR A 176 5.15 -6.41 -17.57
CA THR A 176 3.98 -7.15 -18.06
C THR A 176 3.40 -6.45 -19.27
N LEU A 177 2.88 -7.22 -20.24
CA LEU A 177 2.26 -6.76 -21.51
C LEU A 177 1.19 -5.64 -21.38
N LYS A 178 0.76 -5.28 -20.16
CA LYS A 178 -0.26 -4.26 -19.88
C LYS A 178 0.16 -3.18 -18.86
N SER A 179 1.31 -3.32 -18.19
CA SER A 179 1.88 -2.27 -17.32
C SER A 179 3.26 -2.67 -16.76
N ASN A 180 4.09 -1.65 -16.51
CA ASN A 180 5.28 -1.80 -15.69
C ASN A 180 4.85 -1.81 -14.23
N GLY A 181 5.13 -2.92 -13.54
CA GLY A 181 4.85 -3.11 -12.11
C GLY A 181 6.11 -3.47 -11.36
N PHE A 182 6.18 -3.08 -10.11
CA PHE A 182 7.29 -3.34 -9.21
C PHE A 182 6.83 -4.35 -8.16
N GLU A 183 7.27 -5.60 -8.32
CA GLU A 183 6.88 -6.70 -7.44
C GLU A 183 7.79 -6.74 -6.22
N LEU A 184 7.20 -6.60 -5.04
CA LEU A 184 7.81 -6.85 -3.74
C LEU A 184 7.30 -8.19 -3.21
N ASN A 185 8.20 -9.12 -2.93
CA ASN A 185 7.89 -10.32 -2.16
C ASN A 185 8.60 -10.20 -0.81
N ILE A 186 7.84 -10.21 0.28
CA ILE A 186 8.36 -9.95 1.63
C ILE A 186 7.77 -10.94 2.62
N ASP A 187 8.58 -11.38 3.58
CA ASP A 187 8.09 -12.12 4.75
C ASP A 187 7.64 -11.14 5.85
N LEU A 188 6.34 -11.15 6.15
CA LEU A 188 5.74 -10.33 7.21
C LEU A 188 5.83 -11.00 8.59
N GLY A 189 6.39 -12.21 8.65
CA GLY A 189 6.58 -12.97 9.89
C GLY A 189 5.30 -13.54 10.49
N GLY A 190 5.48 -14.29 11.58
CA GLY A 190 4.40 -14.86 12.38
C GLY A 190 3.40 -15.71 11.56
N THR A 191 2.11 -15.41 11.72
CA THR A 191 1.00 -16.10 11.04
C THR A 191 0.73 -15.59 9.62
N PHE A 192 1.28 -14.42 9.26
CA PHE A 192 1.06 -13.82 7.94
C PHE A 192 1.95 -14.49 6.91
N GLY A 193 3.21 -14.73 7.26
CA GLY A 193 4.21 -15.33 6.39
C GLY A 193 4.47 -14.46 5.15
N ARG A 194 4.90 -15.13 4.07
CA ARG A 194 5.31 -14.46 2.84
C ARG A 194 4.11 -13.96 2.02
N ARG A 195 4.19 -12.72 1.55
CA ARG A 195 3.17 -12.05 0.73
C ARG A 195 3.78 -11.36 -0.47
N THR A 196 2.98 -11.19 -1.52
CA THR A 196 3.40 -10.51 -2.73
C THR A 196 2.60 -9.23 -2.94
N PHE A 197 3.31 -8.13 -3.10
CA PHE A 197 2.73 -6.81 -3.34
C PHE A 197 3.26 -6.26 -4.66
N ASP A 198 2.42 -5.53 -5.36
CA ASP A 198 2.83 -4.80 -6.54
C ASP A 198 2.65 -3.29 -6.35
N TRP A 199 3.73 -2.55 -6.53
CA TRP A 199 3.67 -1.12 -6.80
C TRP A 199 3.41 -0.91 -8.30
N LYS A 200 2.30 -0.24 -8.64
CA LYS A 200 1.92 0.05 -10.02
C LYS A 200 1.55 1.51 -10.18
N ARG A 201 1.74 2.05 -11.38
CA ARG A 201 1.18 3.35 -11.75
C ARG A 201 -0.34 3.34 -11.58
N THR A 202 -0.89 4.43 -11.08
CA THR A 202 -2.34 4.61 -10.99
C THR A 202 -2.77 5.94 -11.57
N HIS A 203 -3.85 5.90 -12.34
CA HIS A 203 -4.55 7.09 -12.80
C HIS A 203 -5.80 7.35 -11.94
N ALA A 204 -6.19 6.45 -11.04
CA ALA A 204 -7.37 6.63 -10.21
C ALA A 204 -7.09 7.59 -9.04
N ILE A 205 -6.84 8.86 -9.35
CA ILE A 205 -6.68 9.97 -8.40
C ILE A 205 -7.92 10.86 -8.48
N GLU A 206 -8.62 10.99 -7.35
CA GLU A 206 -9.81 11.84 -7.23
C GLU A 206 -9.45 13.33 -7.35
N GLY A 207 -10.36 14.14 -7.90
CA GLY A 207 -10.17 15.59 -8.00
C GLY A 207 -9.14 16.06 -9.04
N MET A 208 -8.56 15.15 -9.85
CA MET A 208 -7.58 15.49 -10.88
C MET A 208 -8.18 15.44 -12.29
N GLY A 209 -7.98 16.51 -13.07
CA GLY A 209 -8.40 16.56 -14.48
C GLY A 209 -7.69 15.51 -15.34
N ALA A 210 -8.39 15.03 -16.38
CA ALA A 210 -7.94 13.89 -17.20
C ALA A 210 -6.53 14.09 -17.81
N LEU A 211 -6.24 15.29 -18.33
CA LEU A 211 -4.96 15.62 -18.96
C LEU A 211 -3.78 15.64 -17.96
N LYS A 212 -4.01 16.18 -16.75
CA LYS A 212 -2.99 16.21 -15.69
C LYS A 212 -2.65 14.80 -15.20
N ARG A 213 -3.68 13.96 -15.08
CA ARG A 213 -3.57 12.54 -14.69
C ARG A 213 -2.83 11.69 -15.74
N GLU A 214 -2.90 12.07 -17.01
CA GLU A 214 -2.24 11.36 -18.10
C GLU A 214 -0.74 11.72 -18.18
N LEU A 215 -0.42 13.00 -17.94
CA LEU A 215 0.94 13.53 -17.95
C LEU A 215 1.73 13.27 -16.65
N ASP A 216 1.06 13.02 -15.53
CA ASP A 216 1.73 12.68 -14.27
C ASP A 216 1.95 11.16 -14.17
N TYR A 217 3.21 10.73 -14.29
CA TYR A 217 3.61 9.32 -14.28
C TYR A 217 3.97 8.80 -12.89
N LEU A 218 3.99 9.66 -11.87
CA LEU A 218 4.52 9.35 -10.54
C LEU A 218 3.44 9.04 -9.51
N HIS A 219 2.18 8.95 -9.92
CA HIS A 219 1.11 8.40 -9.09
C HIS A 219 1.25 6.89 -8.98
N LEU A 220 1.41 6.38 -7.76
CA LEU A 220 1.60 4.95 -7.49
C LEU A 220 0.51 4.39 -6.58
N LYS A 221 0.28 3.09 -6.67
CA LYS A 221 -0.50 2.34 -5.68
C LYS A 221 0.19 1.01 -5.38
N MET A 222 0.10 0.57 -4.13
CA MET A 222 0.50 -0.77 -3.70
C MET A 222 -0.72 -1.67 -3.68
N VAL A 223 -0.62 -2.84 -4.29
CA VAL A 223 -1.71 -3.82 -4.38
C VAL A 223 -1.22 -5.16 -3.87
N GLU A 224 -1.94 -5.77 -2.93
CA GLU A 224 -1.72 -7.16 -2.54
C GLU A 224 -2.17 -8.07 -3.69
N ARG A 225 -1.29 -8.96 -4.14
CA ARG A 225 -1.52 -9.73 -5.36
C ARG A 225 -2.62 -10.77 -5.17
N GLU A 226 -2.66 -11.41 -4.02
CA GLU A 226 -3.55 -12.52 -3.73
C GLU A 226 -5.02 -12.05 -3.67
N THR A 227 -5.26 -10.86 -3.10
CA THR A 227 -6.61 -10.32 -2.88
C THR A 227 -7.00 -9.24 -3.89
N GLY A 228 -6.02 -8.63 -4.56
CA GLY A 228 -6.22 -7.45 -5.39
C GLY A 228 -6.52 -6.18 -4.59
N ARG A 229 -6.39 -6.21 -3.25
CA ARG A 229 -6.67 -5.09 -2.37
C ARG A 229 -5.59 -4.01 -2.54
N VAL A 230 -6.01 -2.75 -2.68
CA VAL A 230 -5.09 -1.62 -2.67
C VAL A 230 -4.77 -1.29 -1.22
N LEU A 231 -3.49 -1.28 -0.84
CA LEU A 231 -3.07 -1.05 0.55
C LEU A 231 -2.39 0.30 0.75
N ALA A 232 -1.88 0.90 -0.33
CA ALA A 232 -1.31 2.23 -0.27
C ALA A 232 -1.47 2.98 -1.58
N ARG A 233 -1.46 4.31 -1.52
CA ARG A 233 -1.51 5.20 -2.69
C ARG A 233 -0.55 6.36 -2.47
N PHE A 234 0.27 6.64 -3.47
CA PHE A 234 1.08 7.84 -3.52
C PHE A 234 0.50 8.82 -4.55
N LYS A 235 0.01 9.95 -4.06
CA LYS A 235 -0.51 11.07 -4.85
C LYS A 235 0.62 12.06 -5.09
N HIS A 236 1.32 11.91 -6.20
CA HIS A 236 2.36 12.86 -6.60
C HIS A 236 1.83 14.30 -6.70
N HIS A 237 2.67 15.24 -6.28
CA HIS A 237 2.43 16.68 -6.39
C HIS A 237 3.36 17.25 -7.46
N CYS A 238 2.82 17.46 -8.67
CA CYS A 238 3.59 17.87 -9.84
C CYS A 238 4.02 19.36 -9.88
N TRP A 239 3.71 20.15 -8.84
CA TRP A 239 3.98 21.59 -8.85
C TRP A 239 5.33 21.91 -8.19
N TYR A 240 5.85 23.10 -8.48
CA TYR A 240 7.07 23.61 -7.88
C TYR A 240 6.92 23.78 -6.36
N GLY A 241 7.97 23.43 -5.61
CA GLY A 241 8.01 23.56 -4.16
C GLY A 241 8.68 22.37 -3.48
N GLN A 242 8.60 22.35 -2.14
CA GLN A 242 9.17 21.26 -1.35
C GLN A 242 8.26 20.03 -1.31
N LYS A 243 6.93 20.19 -1.41
CA LYS A 243 5.98 19.07 -1.37
C LYS A 243 6.12 18.21 -2.63
N ARG A 244 6.30 16.90 -2.45
CA ARG A 244 6.42 15.90 -3.53
C ARG A 244 5.21 15.01 -3.67
N GLY A 245 4.41 14.86 -2.62
CA GLY A 245 3.15 14.14 -2.70
C GLY A 245 2.55 13.80 -1.35
N GLU A 246 1.50 13.00 -1.39
CA GLU A 246 0.84 12.43 -0.23
C GLU A 246 0.84 10.91 -0.33
N LEU A 247 1.30 10.23 0.72
CA LEU A 247 1.25 8.78 0.85
C LEU A 247 0.11 8.41 1.78
N GLU A 248 -0.88 7.70 1.26
CA GLU A 248 -1.99 7.14 2.00
C GLU A 248 -1.73 5.65 2.23
N ILE A 249 -1.83 5.20 3.48
CA ILE A 249 -1.58 3.83 3.89
C ILE A 249 -2.86 3.32 4.57
N GLU A 250 -3.48 2.30 3.97
CA GLU A 250 -4.61 1.60 4.58
C GLU A 250 -4.12 0.71 5.71
N GLU A 251 -4.93 0.59 6.76
CA GLU A 251 -4.72 -0.40 7.80
C GLU A 251 -4.75 -1.82 7.22
N TYR A 252 -3.74 -2.60 7.59
CA TYR A 252 -3.49 -3.94 7.09
C TYR A 252 -2.87 -4.78 8.19
N GLU A 253 -3.21 -6.07 8.22
CA GLU A 253 -2.70 -7.05 9.17
C GLU A 253 -1.27 -7.47 8.77
N GLY A 254 -0.36 -6.50 8.66
CA GLY A 254 1.02 -6.71 8.19
C GLY A 254 2.06 -6.83 9.29
N GLY A 255 1.63 -6.92 10.55
CA GLY A 255 2.51 -6.95 11.71
C GLY A 255 3.17 -5.61 12.07
N GLU A 256 4.02 -5.65 13.09
CA GLU A 256 4.83 -4.51 13.52
C GLU A 256 5.86 -4.17 12.41
N GLY A 257 5.81 -2.94 11.91
CA GLY A 257 6.68 -2.50 10.81
C GLY A 257 6.02 -2.42 9.42
N TRP A 258 4.73 -2.77 9.28
CA TRP A 258 4.00 -2.61 8.01
C TRP A 258 4.15 -1.21 7.40
N GLU A 259 4.04 -0.16 8.22
CA GLU A 259 4.19 1.22 7.77
C GLU A 259 5.58 1.48 7.17
N VAL A 260 6.63 0.94 7.81
CA VAL A 260 8.03 1.03 7.34
C VAL A 260 8.19 0.31 6.00
N VAL A 261 7.57 -0.86 5.83
CA VAL A 261 7.56 -1.61 4.56
C VAL A 261 6.95 -0.77 3.44
N VAL A 262 5.78 -0.20 3.66
CA VAL A 262 5.07 0.60 2.66
C VAL A 262 5.85 1.87 2.31
N VAL A 263 6.32 2.60 3.33
CA VAL A 263 7.08 3.84 3.13
C VAL A 263 8.38 3.56 2.38
N LEU A 264 9.21 2.61 2.84
CA LEU A 264 10.51 2.35 2.24
C LEU A 264 10.37 1.83 0.81
N SER A 265 9.49 0.85 0.59
CA SER A 265 9.30 0.27 -0.75
C SER A 265 8.70 1.27 -1.74
N GLY A 266 7.71 2.08 -1.32
CA GLY A 266 7.12 3.12 -2.14
C GLY A 266 8.13 4.21 -2.51
N MET A 267 8.92 4.68 -1.53
CA MET A 267 9.97 5.67 -1.77
C MET A 267 11.11 5.12 -2.64
N ALA A 268 11.46 3.85 -2.50
CA ALA A 268 12.42 3.18 -3.36
C ALA A 268 11.96 3.13 -4.83
N VAL A 269 10.69 2.80 -5.08
CA VAL A 269 10.12 2.81 -6.43
C VAL A 269 10.05 4.24 -7.01
N LEU A 270 9.65 5.22 -6.20
CA LEU A 270 9.63 6.63 -6.63
C LEU A 270 11.02 7.12 -6.99
N GLU A 271 12.03 6.84 -6.16
CA GLU A 271 13.40 7.25 -6.43
C GLU A 271 13.97 6.54 -7.64
N TYR A 272 13.64 5.25 -7.83
CA TYR A 272 14.00 4.50 -9.03
C TYR A 272 13.42 5.15 -10.28
N LEU A 273 12.11 5.44 -10.31
CA LEU A 273 11.44 6.10 -11.43
C LEU A 273 11.99 7.52 -11.67
N ARG A 274 12.29 8.27 -10.61
CA ARG A 274 12.90 9.60 -10.70
C ARG A 274 14.26 9.53 -11.38
N LYS A 275 15.14 8.62 -10.92
CA LYS A 275 16.47 8.40 -11.51
C LYS A 275 16.40 7.90 -12.95
N LEU A 276 15.44 7.03 -13.30
CA LEU A 276 15.23 6.60 -14.68
C LEU A 276 14.75 7.72 -15.61
N SER A 277 13.86 8.58 -15.13
CA SER A 277 13.26 9.64 -15.96
C SER A 277 14.24 10.74 -16.34
N GLY A 278 15.42 10.81 -15.73
CA GLY A 278 16.42 11.82 -16.07
C GLY A 278 16.09 13.23 -15.53
N TYR A 279 14.98 13.42 -14.81
CA TYR A 279 14.59 14.72 -14.29
C TYR A 279 15.10 14.92 -12.84
N SER A 280 15.91 15.96 -12.64
CA SER A 280 15.90 16.69 -11.37
C SER A 280 14.79 17.72 -11.44
N PHE A 281 13.92 17.76 -10.44
CA PHE A 281 12.92 18.83 -10.28
C PHE A 281 13.53 20.23 -10.36
#